data_AF-R0KQM5-F1
#
_entry.id   AF-R0KQM5-F1
#
_cell.length_a   1.000
_cell.length_b   1.000
_cell.length_c   1.000
_cell.angle_alpha   90.00
_cell.angle_beta   90.00
_cell.angle_gamma   90.00
#
_symmetry.space_group_name_H-M   'P 1'
#
loop_
_entity.id
_entity.type
_entity.pdbx_description
1 polymer ?
#
loop_
_entity_poly.entity_id
_entity_poly.type
_entity_poly.pdbx_seq_one_letter_code
_entity_poly.pdbx_strand_id
1 'polypeptide(L)'
;MKLTATTVAAMATLPFASSNIITAYQNITLPTASTTLLGNFYNHWIYLGNDTYDLTRSMVAPTTKPVTIPMTGSRKRARIEPSRSALIIIDMQNFFLHPELTPSADGGRKAVEPTLKMINAFRKKGMPVLWTFWGLDDKDLRDLPPSDIVGFSKSRQKPTDSFGSDMGKLKDGTALGKMLMRGSWNARPYGPLYDAQVQGVKNGTDHYFNKNRVSGMWGAQTPLGLWLEENMITTLFFGGVNSDQCVYGTMLDSVFKGYDTVFVDDISATISPEYAAQMVRYNSDLNGFVSNSSLIIPALS
;
A
#
# COMPACT_ATOMS: atom_id res chain seq x y z
N MET A 1 -4.98 -9.79 -51.57
CA MET A 1 -6.33 -9.39 -51.12
C MET A 1 -6.21 -7.99 -50.53
N LYS A 2 -6.62 -6.96 -51.28
CA LYS A 2 -6.56 -5.54 -50.86
C LYS A 2 -7.87 -5.19 -50.16
N LEU A 3 -7.81 -4.63 -48.94
CA LEU A 3 -8.97 -4.06 -48.25
C LEU A 3 -9.00 -2.55 -48.51
N THR A 4 -10.16 -2.07 -48.95
CA THR A 4 -10.45 -0.69 -49.35
C THR A 4 -10.76 0.21 -48.16
N ALA A 5 -10.34 1.47 -48.27
CA ALA A 5 -10.53 2.53 -47.29
C ALA A 5 -11.89 3.23 -47.46
N THR A 6 -12.77 3.09 -46.47
CA THR A 6 -13.91 3.98 -46.17
C THR A 6 -14.37 3.59 -44.76
N THR A 7 -14.01 4.28 -43.70
CA THR A 7 -14.76 5.46 -43.22
C THR A 7 -13.96 6.14 -42.11
N VAL A 8 -13.51 7.36 -42.38
CA VAL A 8 -13.09 8.34 -41.37
C VAL A 8 -14.22 9.35 -41.25
N ALA A 9 -14.47 9.80 -40.01
CA ALA A 9 -15.39 10.88 -39.60
C ALA A 9 -16.85 10.48 -39.29
N ALA A 10 -17.08 10.09 -38.03
CA ALA A 10 -18.28 10.45 -37.26
C ALA A 10 -17.99 10.31 -35.75
N MET A 11 -17.00 11.06 -35.23
CA MET A 11 -16.78 11.22 -33.79
C MET A 11 -16.69 12.72 -33.46
N ALA A 12 -17.79 13.43 -33.68
CA ALA A 12 -18.01 14.73 -33.08
C ALA A 12 -19.52 14.94 -33.08
N THR A 13 -20.07 15.26 -31.90
CA THR A 13 -21.48 15.57 -31.60
C THR A 13 -22.40 14.37 -31.31
N LEU A 14 -22.32 13.84 -30.08
CA LEU A 14 -23.45 13.19 -29.43
C LEU A 14 -23.61 13.80 -28.03
N PRO A 15 -24.85 14.10 -27.59
CA PRO A 15 -25.09 14.77 -26.32
C PRO A 15 -24.74 13.84 -25.15
N PHE A 16 -24.05 14.39 -24.15
CA PHE A 16 -23.75 13.73 -22.88
C PHE A 16 -25.03 13.50 -22.07
N ALA A 17 -25.78 12.46 -22.41
CA ALA A 17 -26.74 11.82 -21.52
C ALA A 17 -26.68 10.32 -21.81
N SER A 18 -26.28 9.53 -20.80
CA SER A 18 -26.03 8.08 -20.87
C SER A 18 -25.03 7.64 -21.94
N SER A 19 -23.76 7.54 -21.56
CA SER A 19 -22.71 6.92 -22.39
C SER A 19 -23.02 5.45 -22.60
N ASN A 20 -23.30 5.06 -23.85
CA ASN A 20 -23.24 3.68 -24.30
C ASN A 20 -21.79 3.20 -24.19
N ILE A 21 -21.47 2.56 -23.06
CA ILE A 21 -20.23 1.81 -22.88
C ILE A 21 -20.22 0.70 -23.94
N ILE A 22 -19.06 0.50 -24.57
CA ILE A 22 -18.71 -0.62 -25.43
C ILE A 22 -19.50 -1.87 -25.02
N THR A 23 -20.23 -2.45 -25.97
CA THR A 23 -21.14 -3.58 -25.80
C THR A 23 -20.68 -4.54 -24.71
N ALA A 24 -21.45 -4.59 -23.62
CA ALA A 24 -21.27 -5.48 -22.49
C ALA A 24 -20.98 -6.91 -22.97
N TYR A 25 -19.83 -7.47 -22.56
CA TYR A 25 -19.69 -8.92 -22.49
C TYR A 25 -20.77 -9.41 -21.50
N GLN A 26 -21.56 -10.38 -21.93
CA GLN A 26 -22.85 -10.75 -21.33
C GLN A 26 -22.78 -10.97 -19.81
N ASN A 27 -23.82 -10.49 -19.09
CA ASN A 27 -24.06 -10.55 -17.62
C ASN A 27 -23.63 -9.34 -16.76
N ILE A 28 -23.72 -8.12 -17.30
CA ILE A 28 -23.52 -6.89 -16.50
C ILE A 28 -24.89 -6.25 -16.21
N THR A 29 -25.30 -6.25 -14.94
CA THR A 29 -26.46 -5.48 -14.48
C THR A 29 -26.00 -4.08 -14.11
N LEU A 30 -26.36 -3.08 -14.92
CA LEU A 30 -26.16 -1.68 -14.56
C LEU A 30 -27.13 -1.29 -13.44
N PRO A 31 -26.73 -0.45 -12.47
CA PRO A 31 -27.65 0.04 -11.45
C PRO A 31 -28.86 0.73 -12.09
N THR A 32 -30.06 0.47 -11.54
CA THR A 32 -31.34 0.97 -12.07
C THR A 32 -31.63 2.42 -11.68
N ALA A 33 -30.81 3.02 -10.80
CA ALA A 33 -30.87 4.43 -10.43
C ALA A 33 -29.78 5.24 -11.14
N SER A 34 -29.92 6.57 -11.21
CA SER A 34 -28.84 7.48 -11.59
C SER A 34 -27.68 7.40 -10.58
N THR A 35 -26.88 6.35 -10.69
CA THR A 35 -25.62 6.20 -9.96
C THR A 35 -24.52 6.87 -10.75
N THR A 36 -23.82 7.81 -10.14
CA THR A 36 -22.66 8.44 -10.77
C THR A 36 -21.49 7.47 -10.72
N LEU A 37 -21.11 6.95 -11.88
CA LEU A 37 -19.91 6.15 -12.08
C LEU A 37 -18.69 7.07 -12.23
N LEU A 38 -17.69 6.90 -11.38
CA LEU A 38 -16.43 7.63 -11.43
C LEU A 38 -15.36 6.67 -11.93
N GLY A 39 -14.92 6.81 -13.19
CA GLY A 39 -13.94 5.93 -13.82
C GLY A 39 -14.49 5.20 -15.04
N ASN A 40 -14.04 3.96 -15.26
CA ASN A 40 -14.44 3.11 -16.38
C ASN A 40 -14.95 1.74 -15.91
N PHE A 41 -15.42 0.92 -16.84
CA PHE A 41 -16.01 -0.39 -16.53
C PHE A 41 -15.11 -1.27 -15.62
N TYR A 42 -13.80 -1.32 -15.86
CA TYR A 42 -12.86 -2.17 -15.12
C TYR A 42 -12.34 -1.53 -13.82
N ASN A 43 -12.27 -0.20 -13.79
CA ASN A 43 -11.74 0.55 -12.65
C ASN A 43 -12.61 1.79 -12.39
N HIS A 44 -13.46 1.69 -11.37
CA HIS A 44 -14.41 2.71 -11.02
C HIS A 44 -14.74 2.73 -9.53
N TRP A 45 -15.25 3.88 -9.10
CA TRP A 45 -16.08 4.01 -7.89
C TRP A 45 -17.52 4.32 -8.29
N ILE A 46 -18.47 3.90 -7.45
CA ILE A 46 -19.87 4.32 -7.56
C ILE A 46 -20.15 5.32 -6.45
N TYR A 47 -20.55 6.54 -6.79
CA TYR A 47 -21.00 7.50 -5.78
C TYR A 47 -22.41 7.15 -5.31
N LEU A 48 -22.54 6.85 -4.02
CA LEU A 48 -23.80 6.42 -3.39
C LEU A 48 -24.57 7.56 -2.71
N GLY A 49 -24.07 8.81 -2.81
CA GLY A 49 -24.60 9.96 -2.07
C GLY A 49 -23.97 10.12 -0.67
N ASN A 50 -24.15 11.29 -0.07
CA ASN A 50 -23.64 11.64 1.26
C ASN A 50 -22.14 11.30 1.44
N ASP A 51 -21.29 11.69 0.49
CA ASP A 51 -19.84 11.41 0.50
C ASP A 51 -19.47 9.93 0.71
N THR A 52 -20.32 9.03 0.22
CA THR A 52 -20.12 7.58 0.28
C THR A 52 -19.79 7.04 -1.09
N TYR A 53 -18.70 6.28 -1.17
CA TYR A 53 -18.16 5.74 -2.42
C TYR A 53 -18.10 4.22 -2.34
N ASP A 54 -18.60 3.53 -3.35
CA ASP A 54 -18.47 2.08 -3.50
C ASP A 54 -17.24 1.73 -4.33
N LEU A 55 -16.31 1.00 -3.72
CA LEU A 55 -15.03 0.56 -4.30
C LEU A 55 -15.05 -0.94 -4.59
N THR A 56 -16.19 -1.61 -4.40
CA THR A 56 -16.27 -3.06 -4.55
C THR A 56 -16.08 -3.52 -5.99
N ARG A 57 -16.20 -2.61 -6.97
CA ARG A 57 -16.21 -2.91 -8.41
C ARG A 57 -17.25 -4.00 -8.76
N SER A 58 -18.43 -3.90 -8.14
CA SER A 58 -19.52 -4.88 -8.25
C SER A 58 -20.02 -5.13 -9.68
N MET A 59 -19.69 -4.26 -10.63
CA MET A 59 -20.00 -4.43 -12.05
C MET A 59 -19.12 -5.47 -12.76
N VAL A 60 -17.93 -5.79 -12.23
CA VAL A 60 -16.96 -6.71 -12.86
C VAL A 60 -16.62 -7.91 -12.00
N ALA A 61 -16.90 -7.86 -10.69
CA ALA A 61 -16.64 -8.97 -9.79
C ALA A 61 -17.76 -9.09 -8.75
N PRO A 62 -18.16 -10.32 -8.38
CA PRO A 62 -19.16 -10.54 -7.34
C PRO A 62 -18.77 -9.86 -6.02
N THR A 63 -19.77 -9.37 -5.29
CA THR A 63 -19.60 -8.89 -3.92
C THR A 63 -20.12 -9.93 -2.94
N THR A 64 -19.48 -10.06 -1.79
CA THR A 64 -19.85 -11.04 -0.77
C THR A 64 -20.59 -10.34 0.36
N LYS A 65 -19.86 -9.85 1.37
CA LYS A 65 -20.35 -9.04 2.48
C LYS A 65 -19.57 -7.74 2.52
N PRO A 66 -19.85 -6.78 1.61
CA PRO A 66 -19.17 -5.50 1.60
C PRO A 66 -19.32 -4.77 2.93
N VAL A 67 -18.28 -4.05 3.33
CA VAL A 67 -18.23 -3.29 4.58
C VAL A 67 -18.04 -1.82 4.26
N THR A 68 -18.80 -0.95 4.92
CA THR A 68 -18.63 0.50 4.81
C THR A 68 -17.72 1.01 5.92
N ILE A 69 -16.58 1.56 5.53
CA ILE A 69 -15.55 2.07 6.42
C ILE A 69 -15.68 3.61 6.52
N PRO A 70 -15.76 4.18 7.74
CA PRO A 70 -15.65 5.62 7.94
C PRO A 70 -14.24 6.13 7.61
N MET A 71 -14.18 7.33 7.03
CA MET A 71 -12.94 7.97 6.59
C MET A 71 -12.81 9.35 7.24
N THR A 72 -11.58 9.81 7.44
CA THR A 72 -11.24 11.10 8.06
C THR A 72 -10.93 12.19 7.02
N GLY A 73 -10.88 11.82 5.75
CA GLY A 73 -10.61 12.68 4.61
C GLY A 73 -11.81 13.47 4.07
N SER A 74 -11.69 14.00 2.87
CA SER A 74 -12.76 14.69 2.13
C SER A 74 -13.88 13.72 1.73
N ARG A 75 -13.53 12.51 1.32
CA ARG A 75 -14.47 11.40 1.08
C ARG A 75 -14.77 10.70 2.40
N LYS A 76 -16.02 10.73 2.86
CA LYS A 76 -16.39 10.39 4.25
C LYS A 76 -16.58 8.91 4.52
N ARG A 77 -16.96 8.13 3.50
CA ARG A 77 -17.19 6.69 3.64
C ARG A 77 -16.79 5.94 2.38
N ALA A 78 -16.24 4.75 2.57
CA ALA A 78 -15.80 3.88 1.50
C ALA A 78 -16.36 2.47 1.73
N ARG A 79 -17.16 1.95 0.79
CA ARG A 79 -17.68 0.59 0.82
C ARG A 79 -16.72 -0.33 0.08
N ILE A 80 -16.10 -1.25 0.80
CA ILE A 80 -15.07 -2.15 0.29
C ILE A 80 -15.56 -3.59 0.23
N GLU A 81 -14.94 -4.40 -0.62
CA GLU A 81 -15.09 -5.86 -0.62
C GLU A 81 -13.92 -6.47 0.15
N PRO A 82 -14.14 -7.08 1.34
CA PRO A 82 -13.04 -7.64 2.15
C PRO A 82 -12.20 -8.68 1.41
N SER A 83 -12.83 -9.53 0.58
CA SER A 83 -12.10 -10.57 -0.18
C SER A 83 -11.13 -10.01 -1.23
N ARG A 84 -11.23 -8.72 -1.57
CA ARG A 84 -10.34 -8.01 -2.50
C ARG A 84 -9.60 -6.84 -1.84
N SER A 85 -9.42 -6.91 -0.53
CA SER A 85 -8.80 -5.86 0.26
C SER A 85 -7.61 -6.39 1.07
N ALA A 86 -6.50 -5.65 1.12
CA ALA A 86 -5.29 -6.07 1.83
C ALA A 86 -4.72 -4.95 2.73
N LEU A 87 -4.06 -5.33 3.83
CA LEU A 87 -3.24 -4.43 4.65
C LEU A 87 -1.78 -4.51 4.22
N ILE A 88 -1.17 -3.37 3.91
CA ILE A 88 0.23 -3.24 3.51
C ILE A 88 1.02 -2.62 4.67
N ILE A 89 1.99 -3.34 5.23
CA ILE A 89 2.86 -2.88 6.33
C ILE A 89 4.27 -2.69 5.81
N ILE A 90 4.76 -1.45 5.83
CA ILE A 90 5.99 -1.04 5.15
C ILE A 90 7.10 -0.74 6.15
N ASP A 91 8.24 -1.43 5.99
CA ASP A 91 9.53 -1.14 6.63
C ASP A 91 9.49 -0.93 8.15
N MET A 92 8.56 -1.54 8.88
CA MET A 92 8.53 -1.56 10.35
C MET A 92 9.63 -2.48 10.91
N GLN A 93 10.87 -2.27 10.47
CA GLN A 93 12.04 -3.11 10.73
C GLN A 93 12.90 -2.56 11.88
N ASN A 94 13.72 -3.42 12.49
CA ASN A 94 14.63 -3.04 13.57
C ASN A 94 15.53 -1.85 13.20
N PHE A 95 16.04 -1.80 11.97
CA PHE A 95 16.85 -0.68 11.48
C PHE A 95 16.18 0.68 11.72
N PHE A 96 14.89 0.79 11.40
CA PHE A 96 14.13 2.04 11.46
C PHE A 96 13.55 2.34 12.84
N LEU A 97 13.29 1.31 13.66
CA LEU A 97 12.51 1.49 14.90
C LEU A 97 13.29 1.20 16.18
N HIS A 98 14.36 0.42 16.14
CA HIS A 98 15.09 0.04 17.34
C HIS A 98 15.73 1.27 18.00
N PRO A 99 15.54 1.50 19.31
CA PRO A 99 15.98 2.72 19.99
C PRO A 99 17.49 3.01 19.87
N GLU A 100 18.33 1.97 19.81
CA GLU A 100 19.78 2.16 19.63
C GLU A 100 20.18 2.50 18.20
N LEU A 101 19.36 2.15 17.19
CA LEU A 101 19.67 2.42 15.78
C LEU A 101 19.03 3.73 15.32
N THR A 102 17.78 3.96 15.69
CA THR A 102 17.02 5.16 15.35
C THR A 102 16.34 5.72 16.60
N PRO A 103 17.08 6.46 17.46
CA PRO A 103 16.54 7.02 18.70
C PRO A 103 15.33 7.92 18.50
N SER A 104 15.23 8.64 17.38
CA SER A 104 14.15 9.60 17.09
C SER A 104 12.84 8.97 16.60
N ALA A 105 12.78 7.66 16.37
CA ALA A 105 11.61 6.98 15.80
C ALA A 105 10.44 6.74 16.80
N ASP A 106 10.15 7.70 17.68
CA ASP A 106 9.09 7.58 18.69
C ASP A 106 7.71 7.39 18.05
N GLY A 107 7.43 8.12 16.96
CA GLY A 107 6.18 7.97 16.21
C GLY A 107 6.01 6.56 15.66
N GLY A 108 7.05 6.00 15.04
CA GLY A 108 7.03 4.64 14.50
C GLY A 108 6.85 3.58 15.59
N ARG A 109 7.50 3.76 16.74
CA ARG A 109 7.31 2.87 17.90
C ARG A 109 5.90 2.96 18.49
N LYS A 110 5.28 4.15 18.52
CA LYS A 110 3.87 4.33 18.94
C LYS A 110 2.88 3.67 17.98
N ALA A 111 3.20 3.63 16.68
CA ALA A 111 2.38 2.99 15.66
C ALA A 111 2.35 1.45 15.73
N VAL A 112 3.27 0.81 16.48
CA VAL A 112 3.37 -0.67 16.57
C VAL A 112 2.09 -1.31 17.11
N GLU A 113 1.53 -0.76 18.20
CA GLU A 113 0.36 -1.36 18.85
C GLU A 113 -0.92 -1.23 18.00
N PRO A 114 -1.26 -0.04 17.44
CA PRO A 114 -2.36 0.06 16.48
C PRO A 114 -2.16 -0.82 15.25
N THR A 115 -0.92 -1.00 14.79
CA THR A 115 -0.59 -1.91 13.67
C THR A 115 -0.93 -3.36 14.01
N LEU A 116 -0.56 -3.84 15.20
CA LEU A 116 -0.92 -5.18 15.67
C LEU A 116 -2.43 -5.40 15.75
N LYS A 117 -3.19 -4.39 16.20
CA LYS A 117 -4.65 -4.45 16.22
C LYS A 117 -5.24 -4.54 14.80
N MET A 118 -4.72 -3.74 13.86
CA MET A 118 -5.11 -3.81 12.44
C MET A 118 -4.82 -5.18 11.84
N ILE A 119 -3.63 -5.74 12.07
CA ILE A 119 -3.25 -7.09 11.64
C ILE A 119 -4.31 -8.10 12.11
N ASN A 120 -4.65 -8.09 13.39
CA ASN A 120 -5.62 -9.03 13.95
C ASN A 120 -7.02 -8.87 13.34
N ALA A 121 -7.48 -7.63 13.13
CA ALA A 121 -8.77 -7.35 12.52
C ALA A 121 -8.84 -7.83 11.05
N PHE A 122 -7.79 -7.59 10.27
CA PHE A 122 -7.71 -8.03 8.87
C PHE A 122 -7.72 -9.55 8.77
N ARG A 123 -6.87 -10.22 9.55
CA ARG A 123 -6.83 -11.70 9.61
C ARG A 123 -8.19 -12.29 9.99
N LYS A 124 -8.87 -11.73 11.00
CA LYS A 124 -10.22 -12.18 11.42
C LYS A 124 -11.26 -12.05 10.30
N LYS A 125 -11.11 -11.06 9.41
CA LYS A 125 -12.00 -10.84 8.25
C LYS A 125 -11.55 -11.62 7.00
N GLY A 126 -10.48 -12.41 7.08
CA GLY A 126 -9.90 -13.12 5.94
C GLY A 126 -9.20 -12.21 4.93
N MET A 127 -8.87 -10.98 5.33
CA MET A 127 -8.12 -10.03 4.51
C MET A 127 -6.62 -10.28 4.71
N PRO A 128 -5.83 -10.46 3.63
CA PRO A 128 -4.41 -10.73 3.75
C PRO A 128 -3.64 -9.54 4.32
N VAL A 129 -2.59 -9.84 5.09
CA VAL A 129 -1.60 -8.87 5.56
C VAL A 129 -0.31 -9.04 4.78
N LEU A 130 0.11 -8.00 4.08
CA LEU A 130 1.26 -7.99 3.19
C LEU A 130 2.36 -7.12 3.78
N TRP A 131 3.50 -7.74 4.07
CA TRP A 131 4.67 -7.08 4.62
C TRP A 131 5.62 -6.71 3.48
N THR A 132 6.09 -5.47 3.46
CA THR A 132 7.04 -4.99 2.43
C THR A 132 8.23 -4.37 3.14
N PHE A 133 9.41 -4.93 2.90
CA PHE A 133 10.63 -4.57 3.63
C PHE A 133 11.78 -4.26 2.70
N TRP A 134 12.64 -3.33 3.10
CA TRP A 134 14.01 -3.33 2.61
C TRP A 134 14.65 -4.69 2.91
N GLY A 135 15.05 -5.39 1.86
CA GLY A 135 15.63 -6.72 1.97
C GLY A 135 16.45 -7.03 0.73
N LEU A 136 17.67 -6.49 0.72
CA LEU A 136 18.54 -6.52 -0.46
C LEU A 136 19.33 -7.83 -0.55
N ASP A 137 19.62 -8.22 -1.78
CA ASP A 137 20.66 -9.19 -2.11
C ASP A 137 21.83 -8.53 -2.88
N ASP A 138 22.87 -9.30 -3.19
CA ASP A 138 24.07 -8.79 -3.86
C ASP A 138 23.79 -8.29 -5.29
N LYS A 139 22.70 -8.73 -5.92
CA LYS A 139 22.28 -8.20 -7.22
C LYS A 139 21.66 -6.82 -7.03
N ASP A 140 20.76 -6.67 -6.06
CA ASP A 140 20.10 -5.40 -5.76
C ASP A 140 21.12 -4.28 -5.51
N LEU A 141 22.20 -4.55 -4.77
CA LEU A 141 23.26 -3.58 -4.47
C LEU A 141 23.92 -2.97 -5.71
N ARG A 142 23.97 -3.70 -6.84
CA ARG A 142 24.55 -3.22 -8.10
C ARG A 142 23.62 -2.25 -8.82
N ASP A 143 22.32 -2.42 -8.63
CA ASP A 143 21.28 -1.72 -9.37
C ASP A 143 20.71 -0.54 -8.58
N LEU A 144 21.12 -0.33 -7.32
CA LEU A 144 20.63 0.77 -6.50
C LEU A 144 21.02 2.13 -7.09
N PRO A 145 20.09 3.10 -7.11
CA PRO A 145 20.42 4.44 -7.56
C PRO A 145 21.34 5.13 -6.54
N PRO A 146 22.22 6.05 -6.99
CA PRO A 146 23.10 6.79 -6.09
C PRO A 146 22.37 7.55 -4.97
N SER A 147 21.14 8.02 -5.21
CA SER A 147 20.33 8.71 -4.20
C SER A 147 20.02 7.81 -3.01
N ASP A 148 19.72 6.53 -3.24
CA ASP A 148 19.44 5.57 -2.19
C ASP A 148 20.74 5.21 -1.45
N ILE A 149 21.82 4.97 -2.20
CA ILE A 149 23.14 4.70 -1.62
C ILE A 149 23.59 5.85 -0.70
N VAL A 150 23.48 7.09 -1.16
CA VAL A 150 23.88 8.26 -0.36
C VAL A 150 22.90 8.50 0.79
N GLY A 151 21.59 8.28 0.58
CA GLY A 151 20.56 8.44 1.59
C GLY A 151 20.76 7.54 2.82
N PHE A 152 21.29 6.33 2.61
CA PHE A 152 21.57 5.36 3.67
C PHE A 152 23.05 5.27 4.08
N SER A 153 23.92 6.09 3.48
CA SER A 153 25.34 6.20 3.86
C SER A 153 25.50 6.99 5.16
N LYS A 154 26.27 6.44 6.11
CA LYS A 154 26.58 7.13 7.37
C LYS A 154 27.33 8.44 7.15
N SER A 155 28.27 8.47 6.20
CA SER A 155 29.06 9.66 5.87
C SER A 155 28.45 10.52 4.77
N ARG A 156 27.47 9.99 4.02
CA ARG A 156 26.97 10.54 2.74
C ARG A 156 28.05 10.69 1.66
N GLN A 157 29.20 10.06 1.83
CA GLN A 157 30.37 10.23 0.96
C GLN A 157 30.92 8.92 0.41
N LYS A 158 30.59 7.78 1.02
CA LYS A 158 31.17 6.48 0.66
C LYS A 158 30.07 5.45 0.43
N PRO A 159 30.08 4.72 -0.69
CA PRO A 159 29.11 3.63 -0.88
C PRO A 159 29.35 2.47 0.10
N THR A 160 30.56 2.34 0.64
CA THR A 160 30.96 1.22 1.52
C THR A 160 30.41 1.31 2.95
N ASP A 161 29.84 2.45 3.36
CA ASP A 161 29.19 2.60 4.68
C ASP A 161 27.66 2.74 4.57
N SER A 162 27.11 2.32 3.42
CA SER A 162 25.68 2.31 3.09
C SER A 162 25.11 0.88 3.14
N PHE A 163 24.06 0.61 2.36
CA PHE A 163 23.49 -0.72 2.16
C PHE A 163 24.55 -1.81 2.00
N GLY A 164 24.34 -2.94 2.67
CA GLY A 164 25.28 -4.06 2.64
C GLY A 164 26.51 -3.91 3.54
N SER A 165 26.77 -2.73 4.12
CA SER A 165 27.85 -2.54 5.09
C SER A 165 27.59 -3.31 6.38
N ASP A 166 28.65 -3.76 7.05
CA ASP A 166 28.53 -4.39 8.37
C ASP A 166 28.13 -3.34 9.41
N MET A 167 27.01 -3.59 10.10
CA MET A 167 26.51 -2.70 11.13
C MET A 167 27.12 -2.98 12.51
N GLY A 168 27.83 -4.09 12.70
CA GLY A 168 28.41 -4.49 13.96
C GLY A 168 27.38 -5.08 14.92
N LYS A 169 27.40 -4.64 16.18
CA LYS A 169 26.57 -5.19 17.27
C LYS A 169 25.93 -4.08 18.09
N LEU A 170 24.78 -4.39 18.69
CA LEU A 170 24.18 -3.58 19.76
C LEU A 170 25.00 -3.68 21.06
N LYS A 171 24.68 -2.82 22.03
CA LYS A 171 25.32 -2.82 23.36
C LYS A 171 25.14 -4.15 24.11
N ASP A 172 24.02 -4.83 23.90
CA ASP A 172 23.72 -6.14 24.49
C ASP A 172 24.44 -7.31 23.78
N GLY A 173 25.23 -7.03 22.73
CA GLY A 173 25.96 -8.02 21.96
C GLY A 173 25.21 -8.61 20.76
N THR A 174 23.95 -8.21 20.53
CA THR A 174 23.16 -8.66 19.37
C THR A 174 23.85 -8.27 18.06
N ALA A 175 24.14 -9.26 17.21
CA ALA A 175 24.71 -9.03 15.89
C ALA A 175 23.67 -8.44 14.93
N LEU A 176 23.95 -7.23 14.44
CA LEU A 176 23.02 -6.49 13.57
C LEU A 176 23.00 -7.05 12.14
N GLY A 177 24.12 -7.62 11.69
CA GLY A 177 24.33 -8.09 10.32
C GLY A 177 24.58 -6.96 9.33
N LYS A 178 24.54 -7.29 8.03
CA LYS A 178 24.72 -6.32 6.96
C LYS A 178 23.49 -5.42 6.81
N MET A 179 23.70 -4.12 6.62
CA MET A 179 22.63 -3.11 6.55
C MET A 179 21.58 -3.47 5.49
N LEU A 180 20.35 -3.69 5.96
CA LEU A 180 19.14 -3.94 5.18
C LEU A 180 19.25 -5.09 4.14
N MET A 181 20.19 -6.01 4.36
CA MET A 181 20.31 -7.23 3.57
C MET A 181 19.37 -8.32 4.09
N ARG A 182 18.90 -9.18 3.19
CA ARG A 182 18.05 -10.33 3.55
C ARG A 182 18.73 -11.19 4.62
N GLY A 183 17.96 -11.60 5.63
CA GLY A 183 18.42 -12.45 6.73
C GLY A 183 19.10 -11.71 7.90
N SER A 184 19.55 -10.47 7.69
CA SER A 184 20.15 -9.65 8.76
C SER A 184 19.14 -9.32 9.84
N TRP A 185 19.59 -9.22 11.10
CA TRP A 185 18.71 -8.87 12.22
C TRP A 185 18.09 -7.47 12.07
N ASN A 186 18.88 -6.50 11.58
CA ASN A 186 18.39 -5.13 11.37
C ASN A 186 17.25 -5.06 10.33
N ALA A 187 17.17 -6.03 9.41
CA ALA A 187 16.14 -6.11 8.38
C ALA A 187 14.88 -6.89 8.82
N ARG A 188 14.81 -7.38 10.06
CA ARG A 188 13.62 -8.07 10.58
C ARG A 188 12.59 -7.07 11.08
N PRO A 189 11.29 -7.40 11.07
CA PRO A 189 10.28 -6.62 11.77
C PRO A 189 10.67 -6.32 13.23
N TYR A 190 10.27 -5.15 13.72
CA TYR A 190 10.63 -4.68 15.04
C TYR A 190 9.76 -5.28 16.15
N GLY A 191 10.41 -5.82 17.19
CA GLY A 191 9.77 -6.29 18.41
C GLY A 191 8.61 -7.27 18.14
N PRO A 192 7.40 -7.04 18.71
CA PRO A 192 6.28 -7.96 18.58
C PRO A 192 5.73 -8.11 17.15
N LEU A 193 6.11 -7.22 16.22
CA LEU A 193 5.75 -7.38 14.81
C LEU A 193 6.44 -8.58 14.18
N TYR A 194 7.61 -9.00 14.70
CA TYR A 194 8.31 -10.18 14.20
C TYR A 194 7.50 -11.44 14.46
N ASP A 195 7.05 -11.63 15.69
CA ASP A 195 6.23 -12.78 16.08
C ASP A 195 4.89 -12.77 15.34
N ALA A 196 4.28 -11.57 15.20
CA ALA A 196 3.06 -11.42 14.43
C ALA A 196 3.26 -11.85 12.97
N GLN A 197 4.33 -11.40 12.30
CA GLN A 197 4.63 -11.80 10.93
C GLN A 197 4.84 -13.31 10.82
N VAL A 198 5.74 -13.89 11.63
CA VAL A 198 6.07 -15.32 11.59
C VAL A 198 4.82 -16.17 11.75
N GLN A 199 3.97 -15.82 12.71
CA GLN A 199 2.71 -16.53 12.95
C GLN A 199 1.73 -16.39 11.78
N GLY A 200 1.62 -15.20 11.19
CA GLY A 200 0.74 -14.94 10.05
C GLY A 200 1.15 -15.72 8.80
N VAL A 201 2.45 -15.74 8.49
CA VAL A 201 3.00 -16.49 7.36
C VAL A 201 2.77 -17.98 7.57
N LYS A 202 3.04 -18.50 8.78
CA LYS A 202 2.78 -19.90 9.14
C LYS A 202 1.31 -20.28 8.96
N ASN A 203 0.39 -19.35 9.24
CA ASN A 203 -1.05 -19.57 9.12
C ASN A 203 -1.59 -19.32 7.72
N GLY A 204 -0.76 -18.86 6.77
CA GLY A 204 -1.19 -18.48 5.42
C GLY A 204 -2.07 -17.23 5.36
N THR A 205 -2.11 -16.42 6.44
CA THR A 205 -2.85 -15.14 6.45
C THR A 205 -2.00 -13.96 5.99
N ASP A 206 -0.68 -14.15 5.95
CA ASP A 206 0.28 -13.11 5.64
C ASP A 206 1.28 -13.54 4.59
N HIS A 207 1.74 -12.56 3.81
CA HIS A 207 2.82 -12.73 2.84
C HIS A 207 3.83 -11.61 3.01
N TYR A 208 5.10 -11.85 2.70
CA TYR A 208 6.12 -10.82 2.79
C TYR A 208 6.93 -10.71 1.51
N PHE A 209 7.32 -9.49 1.18
CA PHE A 209 8.00 -9.14 -0.04
C PHE A 209 9.20 -8.27 0.29
N ASN A 210 10.36 -8.66 -0.23
CA ASN A 210 11.54 -7.80 -0.16
C ASN A 210 11.48 -6.80 -1.32
N LYS A 211 11.65 -5.52 -1.01
CA LYS A 211 11.85 -4.46 -1.99
C LYS A 211 13.30 -4.00 -2.01
N ASN A 212 13.69 -3.49 -3.16
CA ASN A 212 15.01 -2.98 -3.47
C ASN A 212 14.98 -1.51 -3.90
N ARG A 213 13.87 -0.83 -3.63
CA ARG A 213 13.63 0.61 -3.83
C ARG A 213 12.80 1.14 -2.67
N VAL A 214 12.64 2.46 -2.61
CA VAL A 214 11.75 3.12 -1.65
C VAL A 214 10.33 2.57 -1.74
N SER A 215 9.75 2.53 -2.95
CA SER A 215 8.42 1.97 -3.20
C SER A 215 8.47 0.45 -3.36
N GLY A 216 7.54 -0.27 -2.72
CA GLY A 216 7.31 -1.71 -2.96
C GLY A 216 6.58 -2.01 -4.28
N MET A 217 6.13 -0.98 -4.99
CA MET A 217 5.32 -1.05 -6.22
C MET A 217 6.01 -0.38 -7.42
N TRP A 218 7.31 -0.10 -7.31
CA TRP A 218 8.07 0.62 -8.32
C TRP A 218 8.11 -0.10 -9.68
N GLY A 219 8.25 0.68 -10.76
CA GLY A 219 8.45 0.14 -12.10
C GLY A 219 7.21 -0.58 -12.68
N ALA A 220 7.43 -1.39 -13.71
CA ALA A 220 6.34 -2.13 -14.34
C ALA A 220 5.78 -3.22 -13.41
N GLN A 221 6.68 -3.97 -12.75
CA GLN A 221 6.32 -5.15 -11.97
C GLN A 221 7.24 -5.32 -10.77
N THR A 222 6.65 -5.66 -9.62
CA THR A 222 7.36 -6.07 -8.41
C THR A 222 6.73 -7.37 -7.88
N PRO A 223 7.41 -8.12 -6.99
CA PRO A 223 6.81 -9.29 -6.36
C PRO A 223 5.50 -9.00 -5.63
N LEU A 224 5.39 -7.84 -4.96
CA LEU A 224 4.15 -7.39 -4.32
C LEU A 224 3.06 -7.14 -5.37
N GLY A 225 3.38 -6.39 -6.43
CA GLY A 225 2.42 -6.08 -7.49
C GLY A 225 1.89 -7.33 -8.20
N LEU A 226 2.78 -8.28 -8.48
CA LEU A 226 2.41 -9.59 -9.04
C LEU A 226 1.41 -10.33 -8.15
N TRP A 227 1.71 -10.44 -6.86
CA TRP A 227 0.84 -11.14 -5.94
C TRP A 227 -0.53 -10.47 -5.85
N LEU A 228 -0.58 -9.14 -5.81
CA LEU A 228 -1.83 -8.38 -5.77
C LEU A 228 -2.69 -8.63 -7.01
N GLU A 229 -2.10 -8.64 -8.21
CA GLU A 229 -2.79 -8.92 -9.47
C GLU A 229 -3.31 -10.36 -9.51
N GLU A 230 -2.47 -11.34 -9.17
CA GLU A 230 -2.82 -12.77 -9.14
C GLU A 230 -3.95 -13.09 -8.16
N ASN A 231 -4.08 -12.31 -7.07
CA ASN A 231 -5.10 -12.48 -6.05
C ASN A 231 -6.29 -11.52 -6.21
N MET A 232 -6.38 -10.81 -7.35
CA MET A 232 -7.48 -9.88 -7.67
C MET A 232 -7.74 -8.83 -6.58
N ILE A 233 -6.70 -8.39 -5.88
CA ILE A 233 -6.82 -7.33 -4.87
C ILE A 233 -7.08 -6.00 -5.58
N THR A 234 -8.00 -5.20 -5.04
CA THR A 234 -8.35 -3.89 -5.59
C THR A 234 -8.21 -2.77 -4.58
N THR A 235 -8.34 -3.05 -3.29
CA THR A 235 -8.27 -2.02 -2.22
C THR A 235 -7.12 -2.29 -1.25
N LEU A 236 -6.32 -1.28 -0.96
CA LEU A 236 -5.08 -1.39 -0.18
C LEU A 236 -5.09 -0.40 0.98
N PHE A 237 -4.83 -0.88 2.18
CA PHE A 237 -4.66 -0.06 3.39
C PHE A 237 -3.18 0.05 3.73
N PHE A 238 -2.65 1.25 3.88
CA PHE A 238 -1.21 1.46 4.05
C PHE A 238 -0.86 1.92 5.47
N GLY A 239 0.17 1.28 6.02
CA GLY A 239 0.84 1.66 7.26
C GLY A 239 2.35 1.40 7.20
N GLY A 240 3.09 1.95 8.14
CA GLY A 240 4.52 1.72 8.30
C GLY A 240 5.36 2.98 8.42
N VAL A 241 6.65 2.86 8.09
CA VAL A 241 7.62 3.96 8.16
C VAL A 241 8.51 3.97 6.92
N ASN A 242 9.09 5.10 6.50
CA ASN A 242 8.66 6.46 6.85
C ASN A 242 7.42 6.83 6.01
N SER A 243 6.45 7.50 6.64
CA SER A 243 5.17 7.85 6.02
C SER A 243 5.35 8.68 4.74
N ASP A 244 6.32 9.57 4.70
CA ASP A 244 6.67 10.47 3.58
C ASP A 244 7.60 9.90 2.52
N GLN A 245 8.07 8.67 2.70
CA GLN A 245 8.99 8.02 1.77
C GLN A 245 8.43 6.67 1.33
N CYS A 246 8.78 5.59 2.02
CA CYS A 246 8.42 4.24 1.60
C CYS A 246 6.90 4.02 1.58
N VAL A 247 6.18 4.55 2.57
CA VAL A 247 4.72 4.41 2.63
C VAL A 247 4.06 5.18 1.49
N TYR A 248 4.29 6.50 1.41
CA TYR A 248 3.69 7.32 0.36
C TYR A 248 4.14 6.93 -1.04
N GLY A 249 5.41 6.58 -1.25
CA GLY A 249 5.91 6.11 -2.54
C GLY A 249 5.23 4.82 -2.99
N THR A 250 5.07 3.84 -2.10
CA THR A 250 4.35 2.59 -2.41
C THR A 250 2.87 2.85 -2.68
N MET A 251 2.25 3.74 -1.89
CA MET A 251 0.85 4.14 -2.08
C MET A 251 0.64 4.85 -3.43
N LEU A 252 1.48 5.82 -3.78
CA LEU A 252 1.36 6.59 -5.00
C LEU A 252 1.54 5.72 -6.26
N ASP A 253 2.53 4.82 -6.25
CA ASP A 253 2.68 3.84 -7.34
C ASP A 253 1.48 2.90 -7.43
N SER A 254 0.85 2.55 -6.30
CA SER A 254 -0.39 1.76 -6.29
C SER A 254 -1.56 2.53 -6.93
N VAL A 255 -1.67 3.84 -6.69
CA VAL A 255 -2.65 4.70 -7.37
C VAL A 255 -2.40 4.71 -8.89
N PHE A 256 -1.14 4.85 -9.32
CA PHE A 256 -0.80 4.81 -10.76
C PHE A 256 -1.11 3.47 -11.42
N LYS A 257 -1.09 2.39 -10.65
CA LYS A 257 -1.50 1.04 -11.08
C LYS A 257 -3.01 0.79 -10.94
N GLY A 258 -3.77 1.77 -10.46
CA GLY A 258 -5.23 1.71 -10.39
C GLY A 258 -5.79 0.99 -9.16
N TYR A 259 -5.02 0.84 -8.09
CA TYR A 259 -5.53 0.37 -6.80
C TYR A 259 -6.25 1.48 -6.04
N ASP A 260 -7.25 1.09 -5.26
CA ASP A 260 -7.96 1.97 -4.34
C ASP A 260 -7.18 2.05 -3.03
N THR A 261 -6.61 3.22 -2.71
CA THR A 261 -5.68 3.34 -1.60
C THR A 261 -6.27 4.04 -0.39
N VAL A 262 -6.05 3.48 0.80
CA VAL A 262 -6.42 4.06 2.09
C VAL A 262 -5.15 4.28 2.93
N PHE A 263 -4.77 5.52 3.17
CA PHE A 263 -3.72 5.87 4.13
C PHE A 263 -4.27 5.81 5.55
N VAL A 264 -3.60 5.09 6.46
CA VAL A 264 -4.07 4.91 7.84
C VAL A 264 -3.15 5.68 8.79
N ASP A 265 -3.69 6.76 9.36
CA ASP A 265 -2.93 7.80 10.06
C ASP A 265 -2.13 7.26 11.26
N ASP A 266 -2.73 6.43 12.11
CA ASP A 266 -2.15 6.00 13.40
C ASP A 266 -1.29 4.73 13.33
N ILE A 267 -1.17 4.12 12.15
CA ILE A 267 -0.21 3.05 11.87
C ILE A 267 0.93 3.53 10.96
N SER A 268 1.02 4.83 10.71
CA SER A 268 2.03 5.45 9.83
C SER A 268 2.81 6.51 10.58
N ALA A 269 4.14 6.56 10.40
CA ALA A 269 4.96 7.58 11.06
C ALA A 269 6.20 7.94 10.26
N THR A 270 6.79 9.09 10.57
CA THR A 270 8.09 9.52 10.04
C THR A 270 8.88 10.29 11.09
N ILE A 271 10.20 10.38 10.89
CA ILE A 271 11.11 11.27 11.63
C ILE A 271 11.39 12.57 10.86
N SER A 272 10.83 12.71 9.65
CA SER A 272 10.89 13.94 8.87
C SER A 272 10.14 15.08 9.58
N PRO A 273 10.41 16.34 9.22
CA PRO A 273 9.63 17.48 9.72
C PRO A 273 8.13 17.32 9.46
N GLU A 274 7.31 17.94 10.32
CA GLU A 274 5.85 17.78 10.29
C GLU A 274 5.22 18.08 8.93
N TYR A 275 5.73 19.08 8.20
CA TYR A 275 5.22 19.44 6.87
C TYR A 275 5.30 18.28 5.87
N ALA A 276 6.23 17.34 6.04
CA ALA A 276 6.33 16.16 5.19
C ALA A 276 5.14 15.22 5.42
N ALA A 277 4.80 14.97 6.69
CA ALA A 277 3.62 14.18 7.05
C ALA A 277 2.30 14.86 6.64
N GLN A 278 2.22 16.19 6.79
CA GLN A 278 1.05 16.96 6.33
C GLN A 278 0.86 16.86 4.82
N MET A 279 1.95 16.97 4.03
CA MET A 279 1.93 16.80 2.59
C MET A 279 1.44 15.40 2.18
N VAL A 280 1.94 14.35 2.84
CA VAL A 280 1.51 12.97 2.59
C VAL A 280 0.02 12.81 2.85
N ARG A 281 -0.45 13.27 4.01
CA ARG A 281 -1.85 13.13 4.40
C ARG A 281 -2.77 13.88 3.42
N TYR A 282 -2.38 15.09 3.02
CA TYR A 282 -3.13 15.88 2.03
C TYR A 282 -3.23 15.16 0.68
N ASN A 283 -2.11 14.69 0.12
CA ASN A 283 -2.11 14.03 -1.17
C ASN A 283 -2.71 12.62 -1.13
N SER A 284 -2.63 11.94 0.01
CA SER A 284 -3.32 10.67 0.24
C SER A 284 -4.83 10.84 0.17
N ASP A 285 -5.37 11.92 0.75
CA ASP A 285 -6.79 12.26 0.61
C ASP A 285 -7.14 12.67 -0.81
N LEU A 286 -6.25 13.34 -1.56
CA LEU A 286 -6.53 13.68 -2.96
C LEU A 286 -6.64 12.42 -3.84
N ASN A 287 -5.64 11.54 -3.74
CA ASN A 287 -5.46 10.37 -4.59
C ASN A 287 -6.29 9.14 -4.17
N GLY A 288 -6.86 9.14 -2.97
CA GLY A 288 -7.63 8.02 -2.44
C GLY A 288 -8.43 8.40 -1.21
N PHE A 289 -8.15 7.72 -0.09
CA PHE A 289 -8.86 7.89 1.17
C PHE A 289 -7.87 7.96 2.33
N VAL A 290 -8.29 8.60 3.42
CA VAL A 290 -7.55 8.63 4.69
C VAL A 290 -8.48 8.16 5.80
N SER A 291 -7.97 7.33 6.70
CA SER A 291 -8.70 6.87 7.87
C SER A 291 -7.75 6.58 9.04
N ASN A 292 -8.30 5.96 10.08
CA ASN A 292 -7.61 5.65 11.32
C ASN A 292 -8.02 4.25 11.79
N SER A 293 -7.11 3.50 12.42
CA SER A 293 -7.40 2.15 12.89
C SER A 293 -8.60 2.09 13.83
N SER A 294 -8.80 3.13 14.65
CA SER A 294 -9.93 3.26 15.57
C SER A 294 -11.30 3.32 14.87
N LEU A 295 -11.36 3.68 13.58
CA LEU A 295 -12.57 3.68 12.76
C LEU A 295 -12.68 2.41 11.91
N ILE A 296 -11.56 1.92 11.39
CA ILE A 296 -11.51 0.75 10.52
C ILE A 296 -11.86 -0.52 11.31
N ILE A 297 -11.22 -0.74 12.45
CA ILE A 297 -11.36 -2.00 13.21
C ILE A 297 -12.81 -2.27 13.65
N PRO A 298 -13.55 -1.29 14.23
CA PRO A 298 -14.96 -1.52 14.57
C PRO A 298 -15.83 -1.80 13.34
N ALA A 299 -15.56 -1.16 12.21
CA ALA A 299 -16.31 -1.40 10.98
C ALA A 299 -16.07 -2.81 10.39
N LEU A 300 -14.88 -3.38 10.61
CA LEU A 300 -14.55 -4.75 10.20
C LEU A 300 -15.09 -5.84 11.13
N SER A 301 -15.60 -5.48 12.31
CA SER A 301 -16.01 -6.45 13.35
C SER A 301 -17.23 -7.30 12.97
#